data_AF-A0A9Q0MWX2-F1
#
_entry.id   AF-A0A9Q0MWX2-F1
#
_cell.length_a   1.000
_cell.length_b   1.000
_cell.length_c   1.000
_cell.angle_alpha   90.00
_cell.angle_beta   90.00
_cell.angle_gamma   90.00
#
_symmetry.space_group_name_H-M   'P 1'
#
loop_
_entity.id
_entity.type
_entity.pdbx_description
1 polymer ?
#
loop_
_entity_poly.entity_id
_entity_poly.type
_entity_poly.pdbx_seq_one_letter_code
_entity_poly.pdbx_strand_id
1 'polypeptide(L)'
;MVVAMFTMLKIRLRSNQSDSDVLYLGIQTAILNIRCIAGLSMWNKDNKLNKRELIPCRRVNPKFSNDASCKKTCPYCEGYYSKSSLRFHVRYKCPRRPIAKNEKTKGQRFITALATKDEARYHESASKGLQKVYKRFRDDPLVRSLKFDWLITVYGNKLSAKHTKLKSPDMIRGRLRLIARFLHEMKSIEPIVTDLATMYHPKYFDRIVEAIQAVARFDEEENQYGAPCTATSCVTAIKQIGVMLVSEYIKRDDQENQRLTENFLRVMETDIHSMINKTANENQSALRRRVITLPTINDLQLLNNYIQSESNECYNQLSKSFDYGKWLYLLKLTMISILVFNRKRVGDTEDILLEDFTCREKLNENTNQELFASLSSEAKQIARCYSRMKVRGKKNRTVPVLLNQRMEEMLNLLISHREDAGIHQKNKYLFAIHPSPIEEIVVVNAGAALKKFAKCCGAENPANINGTNLRKQLATICVSLKLDDTEVADVADFMGHAELVHRDIYRQNTIDRQVVKMSQWLETALGNVAIDPTERNLSDHNQQKAKELLERLQNAIGEENCSDEIPSEATPKPKNSADVKKKSAHAHLQRSKA
;
A
#
# COMPACT_ATOMS: atom_id res chain seq x y z
N MET A 1 -26.79 17.37 31.99
CA MET A 1 -27.66 16.84 30.90
C MET A 1 -28.71 15.85 31.37
N VAL A 2 -28.37 14.76 32.06
CA VAL A 2 -29.38 13.76 32.54
C VAL A 2 -30.41 14.38 33.48
N VAL A 3 -29.98 15.22 34.43
CA VAL A 3 -30.88 15.95 35.35
C VAL A 3 -31.76 16.97 34.59
N ALA A 4 -31.23 17.62 33.56
CA ALA A 4 -31.97 18.58 32.72
C ALA A 4 -32.99 17.90 31.79
N MET A 5 -32.70 16.68 31.30
CA MET A 5 -33.67 15.85 30.60
C MET A 5 -34.79 15.40 31.54
N PHE A 6 -34.47 15.10 32.81
CA PHE A 6 -35.47 14.74 33.82
C PHE A 6 -36.44 15.88 34.12
N THR A 7 -35.98 17.14 34.19
CA THR A 7 -36.86 18.31 34.39
C THR A 7 -37.73 18.58 33.17
N MET A 8 -37.18 18.48 31.95
CA MET A 8 -37.95 18.67 30.70
C MET A 8 -38.99 17.55 30.46
N LEU A 9 -38.68 16.30 30.84
CA LEU A 9 -39.64 15.19 30.77
C LEU A 9 -40.75 15.33 31.83
N LYS A 10 -40.41 15.76 33.05
CA LYS A 10 -41.40 16.01 34.13
C LYS A 10 -42.43 17.07 33.75
N ILE A 11 -42.05 18.05 32.92
CA ILE A 11 -42.94 19.12 32.44
C ILE A 11 -43.86 18.60 31.33
N ARG A 12 -43.45 17.60 30.53
CA ARG A 12 -44.18 17.12 29.35
C ARG A 12 -45.10 15.91 29.58
N LEU A 13 -44.96 15.20 30.70
CA LEU A 13 -45.66 13.92 30.98
C LEU A 13 -46.82 14.03 31.99
N ARG A 14 -47.30 15.23 32.33
CA ARG A 14 -48.43 15.42 33.26
C ARG A 14 -49.80 14.96 32.73
N SER A 15 -49.91 14.42 31.51
CA SER A 15 -51.21 14.13 30.89
C SER A 15 -51.52 12.65 30.59
N ASN A 16 -50.62 11.67 30.81
CA ASN A 16 -50.95 10.24 30.65
C ASN A 16 -50.11 9.38 31.62
N GLN A 17 -50.75 8.83 32.65
CA GLN A 17 -50.10 8.09 33.75
C GLN A 17 -49.53 6.74 33.28
N SER A 18 -50.18 6.06 32.32
CA SER A 18 -49.73 4.79 31.74
C SER A 18 -48.45 4.92 30.90
N ASP A 19 -48.34 5.98 30.08
CA ASP A 19 -47.16 6.24 29.25
C ASP A 19 -45.95 6.66 30.10
N SER A 20 -46.19 7.34 31.22
CA SER A 20 -45.18 7.70 32.23
C SER A 20 -44.56 6.46 32.87
N ASP A 21 -45.35 5.47 33.28
CA ASP A 21 -44.86 4.26 33.95
C ASP A 21 -44.07 3.35 33.00
N VAL A 22 -44.51 3.21 31.76
CA VAL A 22 -43.78 2.45 30.72
C VAL A 22 -42.43 3.12 30.41
N LEU A 23 -42.41 4.45 30.33
CA LEU A 23 -41.19 5.21 30.09
C LEU A 23 -40.23 5.13 31.28
N TYR A 24 -40.76 5.23 32.51
CA TYR A 24 -39.99 5.10 33.74
C TYR A 24 -39.36 3.71 33.90
N LEU A 25 -40.13 2.65 33.64
CA LEU A 25 -39.65 1.27 33.64
C LEU A 25 -38.58 1.05 32.55
N GLY A 26 -38.78 1.64 31.38
CA GLY A 26 -37.79 1.63 30.29
C GLY A 26 -36.47 2.31 30.68
N ILE A 27 -36.53 3.45 31.37
CA ILE A 27 -35.35 4.18 31.88
C ILE A 27 -34.63 3.38 32.97
N GLN A 28 -35.36 2.82 33.95
CA GLN A 28 -34.77 1.99 35.00
C GLN A 28 -34.06 0.76 34.43
N THR A 29 -34.70 0.08 33.47
CA THR A 29 -34.12 -1.08 32.78
C THR A 29 -32.86 -0.71 32.01
N ALA A 30 -32.84 0.46 31.36
CA ALA A 30 -31.65 0.97 30.68
C ALA A 30 -30.50 1.25 31.65
N ILE A 31 -30.78 1.86 32.81
CA ILE A 31 -29.78 2.15 33.85
C ILE A 31 -29.18 0.86 34.41
N LEU A 32 -30.01 -0.13 34.73
CA LEU A 32 -29.56 -1.45 35.20
C LEU A 32 -28.67 -2.15 34.17
N ASN A 33 -29.06 -2.12 32.90
CA ASN A 33 -28.24 -2.68 31.82
C ASN A 33 -26.89 -1.97 31.68
N ILE A 34 -26.86 -0.64 31.79
CA ILE A 34 -25.62 0.15 31.74
C ILE A 34 -24.69 -0.24 32.91
N ARG A 35 -25.23 -0.37 34.13
CA ARG A 35 -24.48 -0.77 35.32
C ARG A 35 -23.95 -2.20 35.20
N CYS A 36 -24.79 -3.14 34.75
CA CYS A 36 -24.40 -4.53 34.52
C CYS A 36 -23.26 -4.63 33.48
N ILE A 37 -23.40 -3.95 32.34
CA ILE A 37 -22.36 -3.93 31.31
C ILE A 37 -21.06 -3.33 31.84
N ALA A 38 -21.14 -2.24 32.63
CA ALA A 38 -19.96 -1.64 33.25
C ALA A 38 -19.27 -2.60 34.24
N GLY A 39 -20.03 -3.28 35.10
CA GLY A 39 -19.50 -4.29 36.03
C GLY A 39 -18.82 -5.45 35.29
N LEU A 40 -19.46 -5.97 34.25
CA LEU A 40 -18.87 -7.01 33.38
C LEU A 40 -17.62 -6.52 32.65
N SER A 41 -17.60 -5.28 32.17
CA SER A 41 -16.41 -4.69 31.53
C SER A 41 -15.23 -4.62 32.50
N MET A 42 -15.46 -4.14 33.73
CA MET A 42 -14.43 -4.07 34.77
C MET A 42 -13.88 -5.46 35.10
N TRP A 43 -14.76 -6.43 35.35
CA TRP A 43 -14.35 -7.81 35.62
C TRP A 43 -13.54 -8.41 34.48
N ASN A 44 -13.93 -8.18 33.22
CA ASN A 44 -13.22 -8.75 32.06
C ASN A 44 -11.88 -8.07 31.75
N LYS A 45 -11.64 -6.83 32.23
CA LYS A 45 -10.43 -6.05 31.94
C LYS A 45 -9.42 -6.05 33.08
N ASP A 46 -9.87 -6.21 34.32
CA ASP A 46 -9.02 -6.14 35.51
C ASP A 46 -8.40 -7.51 35.83
N ASN A 47 -7.07 -7.60 35.69
CA ASN A 47 -6.31 -8.82 36.02
C ASN A 47 -6.40 -9.21 37.50
N LYS A 48 -6.72 -8.28 38.41
CA LYS A 48 -6.89 -8.58 39.84
C LYS A 48 -8.25 -9.24 40.14
N LEU A 49 -9.27 -8.92 39.34
CA LEU A 49 -10.64 -9.44 39.51
C LEU A 49 -10.89 -10.69 38.68
N ASN A 50 -10.24 -10.80 37.52
CA ASN A 50 -10.49 -11.87 36.56
C ASN A 50 -9.68 -13.15 36.87
N LYS A 51 -10.36 -14.27 37.06
CA LYS A 51 -9.76 -15.60 37.22
C LYS A 51 -9.59 -16.34 35.87
N ARG A 52 -9.10 -15.65 34.85
CA ARG A 52 -8.86 -16.17 33.47
C ARG A 52 -10.11 -16.60 32.69
N GLU A 53 -11.29 -16.14 33.07
CA GLU A 53 -12.52 -16.43 32.36
C GLU A 53 -12.99 -15.18 31.59
N LEU A 54 -13.88 -15.35 30.59
CA LEU A 54 -14.52 -14.23 29.90
C LEU A 54 -16.02 -14.31 30.13
N ILE A 55 -16.60 -13.28 30.75
CA ILE A 55 -18.06 -13.22 30.98
C ILE A 55 -18.70 -12.35 29.89
N PRO A 56 -19.40 -12.94 28.90
CA PRO A 56 -20.12 -12.18 27.89
C PRO A 56 -21.41 -11.54 28.44
N CYS A 57 -21.86 -10.46 27.81
CA CYS A 57 -23.12 -9.78 28.18
C CYS A 57 -24.38 -10.60 27.85
N ARG A 58 -24.24 -11.71 27.11
CA ARG A 58 -25.32 -12.68 26.89
C ARG A 58 -24.80 -14.08 27.18
N ARG A 59 -25.57 -14.86 27.93
CA ARG A 59 -25.29 -16.27 28.19
C ARG A 59 -25.09 -17.01 26.87
N VAL A 60 -24.06 -17.86 26.84
CA VAL A 60 -23.75 -18.68 25.69
C VAL A 60 -24.86 -19.72 25.56
N ASN A 61 -25.44 -19.84 24.36
CA ASN A 61 -26.38 -20.93 24.10
C ASN A 61 -25.56 -22.22 23.98
N PRO A 62 -25.84 -23.26 24.79
CA PRO A 62 -25.06 -24.51 24.79
C PRO A 62 -24.98 -25.19 23.42
N LYS A 63 -26.00 -24.97 22.56
CA LYS A 63 -26.05 -25.53 21.20
C LYS A 63 -24.99 -24.96 20.26
N PHE A 64 -24.40 -23.81 20.59
CA PHE A 64 -23.36 -23.18 19.79
C PHE A 64 -22.08 -23.13 20.60
N SER A 65 -21.12 -24.00 20.26
CA SER A 65 -19.74 -23.94 20.77
C SER A 65 -19.11 -22.59 20.41
N ASN A 66 -19.23 -21.62 21.32
CA ASN A 66 -18.67 -20.29 21.16
C ASN A 66 -17.62 -20.10 22.26
N ASP A 67 -16.37 -20.27 21.89
CA ASP A 67 -15.24 -19.94 22.74
C ASP A 67 -15.14 -18.43 23.02
N ALA A 68 -14.26 -18.04 23.94
CA ALA A 68 -13.95 -16.63 24.22
C ALA A 68 -13.44 -15.88 22.97
N SER A 69 -12.88 -16.61 22.00
CA SER A 69 -12.30 -16.09 20.78
C SER A 69 -13.35 -15.67 19.73
N CYS A 70 -14.58 -16.16 19.87
CA CYS A 70 -15.76 -15.75 19.11
C CYS A 70 -16.47 -14.51 19.67
N LYS A 71 -15.97 -13.94 20.78
CA LYS A 71 -16.50 -12.73 21.41
C LYS A 71 -15.66 -11.49 21.07
N LYS A 72 -16.32 -10.34 21.01
CA LYS A 72 -15.72 -9.02 20.78
C LYS A 72 -16.38 -7.97 21.66
N THR A 73 -15.61 -6.98 22.09
CA THR A 73 -16.14 -5.84 22.85
C THR A 73 -17.00 -4.94 21.95
N CYS A 74 -17.99 -4.30 22.55
CA CYS A 74 -18.70 -3.20 21.92
C CYS A 74 -17.87 -1.91 22.06
N PRO A 75 -17.59 -1.17 20.98
CA PRO A 75 -16.77 0.04 21.04
C PRO A 75 -17.42 1.20 21.80
N TYR A 76 -18.71 1.09 22.14
CA TYR A 76 -19.45 2.15 22.85
C TYR A 76 -19.78 1.78 24.30
N CYS A 77 -20.30 0.57 24.52
CA CYS A 77 -20.68 0.14 25.86
C CYS A 77 -19.63 -0.75 26.55
N GLU A 78 -18.60 -1.18 25.83
CA GLU A 78 -17.53 -2.09 26.28
C GLU A 78 -17.98 -3.51 26.64
N GLY A 79 -19.27 -3.81 26.55
CA GLY A 79 -19.78 -5.16 26.77
C GLY A 79 -19.29 -6.17 25.74
N TYR A 80 -19.11 -7.43 26.15
CA TYR A 80 -18.67 -8.51 25.28
C TYR A 80 -19.85 -9.22 24.60
N TYR A 81 -19.84 -9.26 23.26
CA TYR A 81 -20.88 -9.88 22.44
C TYR A 81 -20.29 -10.87 21.44
N SER A 82 -21.09 -11.80 20.93
CA SER A 82 -20.63 -12.65 19.82
C SER A 82 -20.37 -11.80 18.57
N LYS A 83 -19.36 -12.18 17.77
CA LYS A 83 -19.00 -11.52 16.50
C LYS A 83 -20.23 -11.31 15.60
N SER A 84 -21.08 -12.32 15.45
CA SER A 84 -22.31 -12.27 14.65
C SER A 84 -23.37 -11.29 15.21
N SER A 85 -23.53 -11.24 16.54
CA SER A 85 -24.52 -10.38 17.19
C SER A 85 -24.10 -8.91 17.37
N LEU A 86 -22.79 -8.63 17.29
CA LEU A 86 -22.22 -7.34 17.69
C LEU A 86 -22.81 -6.16 16.88
N ARG A 87 -22.97 -6.31 15.56
CA ARG A 87 -23.59 -5.27 14.72
C ARG A 87 -25.02 -4.98 15.14
N PHE A 88 -25.80 -6.01 15.45
CA PHE A 88 -27.19 -5.84 15.88
C PHE A 88 -27.26 -5.17 17.24
N HIS A 89 -26.38 -5.55 18.16
CA HIS A 89 -26.26 -4.86 19.45
C HIS A 89 -25.94 -3.38 19.23
N VAL A 90 -24.85 -3.07 18.51
CA VAL A 90 -24.42 -1.70 18.24
C VAL A 90 -25.55 -0.90 17.58
N ARG A 91 -26.21 -1.46 16.56
CA ARG A 91 -27.24 -0.75 15.80
C ARG A 91 -28.51 -0.46 16.61
N TYR A 92 -29.01 -1.45 17.36
CA TYR A 92 -30.37 -1.40 17.89
C TYR A 92 -30.46 -1.39 19.43
N LYS A 93 -29.44 -1.88 20.13
CA LYS A 93 -29.53 -2.17 21.58
C LYS A 93 -28.44 -1.52 22.41
N CYS A 94 -27.48 -0.82 21.82
CA CYS A 94 -26.36 -0.25 22.55
C CYS A 94 -26.76 1.05 23.23
N PRO A 95 -26.78 1.09 24.58
CA PRO A 95 -27.26 2.27 25.31
C PRO A 95 -26.29 3.45 25.23
N ARG A 96 -25.02 3.21 24.88
CA ARG A 96 -23.96 4.24 24.76
C ARG A 96 -23.66 4.63 23.31
N ARG A 97 -24.45 4.17 22.33
CA ARG A 97 -24.24 4.55 20.93
C ARG A 97 -24.66 6.02 20.73
N PRO A 98 -23.83 6.86 20.07
CA PRO A 98 -24.24 8.22 19.72
C PRO A 98 -25.45 8.21 18.78
N ILE A 99 -26.51 8.95 19.13
CA ILE A 99 -27.70 9.14 18.31
C ILE A 99 -27.41 10.25 17.28
N ALA A 100 -26.46 10.03 16.37
CA ALA A 100 -26.28 10.94 15.26
C ALA A 100 -27.41 10.69 14.25
N LYS A 101 -28.30 11.67 14.08
CA LYS A 101 -29.32 11.69 13.04
C LYS A 101 -28.56 11.69 11.68
N ASN A 102 -28.79 10.68 10.84
CA ASN A 102 -28.33 10.58 9.45
C ASN A 102 -26.99 9.87 9.13
N GLU A 103 -26.35 9.12 10.03
CA GLU A 103 -25.27 8.22 9.59
C GLU A 103 -25.84 6.93 8.94
N LYS A 104 -25.53 6.71 7.66
CA LYS A 104 -25.76 5.42 6.98
C LYS A 104 -25.25 4.27 7.85
N THR A 105 -26.01 3.17 7.90
CA THR A 105 -25.71 2.05 8.79
C THR A 105 -24.35 1.43 8.46
N LYS A 106 -23.37 1.62 9.35
CA LYS A 106 -22.01 1.08 9.13
C LYS A 106 -22.05 -0.46 9.19
N GLY A 107 -21.36 -1.10 8.25
CA GLY A 107 -21.37 -2.56 8.10
C GLY A 107 -20.68 -3.31 9.25
N GLN A 108 -20.90 -4.62 9.34
CA GLN A 108 -20.28 -5.49 10.36
C GLN A 108 -18.75 -5.32 10.44
N ARG A 109 -18.08 -5.19 9.28
CA ARG A 109 -16.62 -5.01 9.20
C ARG A 109 -16.16 -3.73 9.90
N PHE A 110 -16.89 -2.62 9.74
CA PHE A 110 -16.59 -1.35 10.39
C PHE A 110 -16.68 -1.47 11.90
N ILE A 111 -17.77 -2.06 12.39
CA ILE A 111 -18.03 -2.23 13.83
C ILE A 111 -16.99 -3.17 14.47
N THR A 112 -16.62 -4.24 13.77
CA THR A 112 -15.60 -5.19 14.25
C THR A 112 -14.20 -4.54 14.29
N ALA A 113 -13.91 -3.65 13.34
CA ALA A 113 -12.67 -2.89 13.33
C ALA A 113 -12.59 -1.91 14.52
N LEU A 114 -13.68 -1.21 14.84
CA LEU A 114 -13.76 -0.37 16.03
C LEU A 114 -13.58 -1.18 17.32
N ALA A 115 -14.30 -2.30 17.46
CA ALA A 115 -14.15 -3.19 18.62
C ALA A 115 -12.69 -3.63 18.83
N THR A 116 -11.98 -3.93 17.75
CA THR A 116 -10.57 -4.36 17.81
C THR A 116 -9.62 -3.21 18.16
N LYS A 117 -9.98 -1.95 17.89
CA LYS A 117 -9.21 -0.76 18.29
C LYS A 117 -9.20 -0.57 19.81
N ASP A 118 -10.30 -0.94 20.46
CA ASP A 118 -10.53 -0.73 21.89
C ASP A 118 -10.11 -1.94 22.75
N GLU A 119 -9.90 -3.11 22.13
CA GLU A 119 -9.36 -4.30 22.78
C GLU A 119 -7.83 -4.18 22.98
N ALA A 120 -7.40 -3.71 24.15
CA ALA A 120 -5.99 -3.67 24.58
C ALA A 120 -5.45 -5.08 24.96
N ARG A 121 -5.52 -6.04 24.05
CA ARG A 121 -5.04 -7.43 24.26
C ARG A 121 -3.67 -7.61 23.63
N TYR A 122 -2.63 -7.22 24.36
CA TYR A 122 -1.22 -7.41 23.99
C TYR A 122 -0.35 -7.38 25.24
N HIS A 123 0.90 -7.82 25.11
CA HIS A 123 1.90 -7.81 26.18
C HIS A 123 2.10 -6.39 26.74
N GLU A 124 2.27 -6.28 28.05
CA GLU A 124 2.35 -5.00 28.78
C GLU A 124 3.49 -4.09 28.29
N SER A 125 4.58 -4.68 27.83
CA SER A 125 5.75 -3.97 27.29
C SER A 125 5.50 -3.33 25.91
N ALA A 126 4.32 -3.49 25.29
CA ALA A 126 4.04 -2.96 23.96
C ALA A 126 3.95 -1.42 23.95
N SER A 127 4.88 -0.78 23.24
CA SER A 127 4.94 0.68 23.07
C SER A 127 3.73 1.23 22.30
N LYS A 128 3.42 2.53 22.46
CA LYS A 128 2.35 3.21 21.68
C LYS A 128 2.52 3.02 20.17
N GLY A 129 3.75 2.96 19.68
CA GLY A 129 4.06 2.69 18.27
C GLY A 129 3.60 1.29 17.85
N LEU A 130 4.01 0.27 18.60
CA LEU A 130 3.65 -1.12 18.34
C LEU A 130 2.14 -1.37 18.53
N GLN A 131 1.49 -0.71 19.48
CA GLN A 131 0.04 -0.78 19.66
C GLN A 131 -0.72 -0.33 18.40
N LYS A 132 -0.24 0.70 17.68
CA LYS A 132 -0.81 1.10 16.38
C LYS A 132 -0.67 -0.01 15.34
N VAL A 133 0.46 -0.72 15.32
CA VAL A 133 0.69 -1.89 14.46
C VAL A 133 -0.29 -3.02 14.82
N TYR A 134 -0.48 -3.30 16.11
CA TYR A 134 -1.39 -4.32 16.61
C TYR A 134 -2.85 -4.11 16.23
N LYS A 135 -3.29 -2.86 16.16
CA LYS A 135 -4.66 -2.48 15.74
C LYS A 135 -4.95 -2.83 14.28
N ARG A 136 -3.92 -2.89 13.43
CA ARG A 136 -4.06 -3.26 12.01
C ARG A 136 -4.15 -4.77 11.79
N PHE A 137 -3.72 -5.61 12.74
CA PHE A 137 -3.77 -7.06 12.57
C PHE A 137 -5.21 -7.58 12.47
N ARG A 138 -5.40 -8.59 11.63
CA ARG A 138 -6.63 -9.40 11.66
C ARG A 138 -6.53 -10.32 12.87
N ASP A 139 -7.65 -10.54 13.55
CA ASP A 139 -7.75 -11.52 14.62
C ASP A 139 -7.63 -12.93 14.03
N ASP A 140 -6.48 -13.58 14.27
CA ASP A 140 -6.16 -14.94 13.87
C ASP A 140 -5.35 -15.62 15.00
N PRO A 141 -5.36 -16.97 15.12
CA PRO A 141 -4.69 -17.66 16.23
C PRO A 141 -3.19 -17.33 16.35
N LEU A 142 -2.51 -17.20 15.21
CA LEU A 142 -1.09 -16.85 15.11
C LEU A 142 -0.79 -15.45 15.65
N VAL A 143 -1.64 -14.47 15.34
CA VAL A 143 -1.52 -13.10 15.85
C VAL A 143 -1.75 -13.05 17.35
N ARG A 144 -2.60 -13.92 17.90
CA ARG A 144 -2.83 -13.97 19.35
C ARG A 144 -1.59 -14.43 20.08
N SER A 145 -0.94 -15.51 19.64
CA SER A 145 0.31 -15.97 20.26
C SER A 145 1.42 -14.91 20.16
N LEU A 146 1.56 -14.29 18.98
CA LEU A 146 2.51 -13.19 18.75
C LEU A 146 2.34 -12.02 19.73
N LYS A 147 1.09 -11.62 20.03
CA LYS A 147 0.83 -10.43 20.85
C LYS A 147 1.22 -10.61 22.32
N PHE A 148 1.45 -11.83 22.79
CA PHE A 148 1.81 -12.13 24.17
C PHE A 148 3.23 -12.65 24.34
N ASP A 149 3.95 -12.92 23.25
CA ASP A 149 5.37 -13.27 23.32
C ASP A 149 6.19 -12.01 23.64
N TRP A 150 6.97 -12.10 24.73
CA TRP A 150 7.77 -10.99 25.24
C TRP A 150 8.81 -10.52 24.21
N LEU A 151 9.62 -11.43 23.67
CA LEU A 151 10.74 -11.08 22.79
C LEU A 151 10.26 -10.58 21.43
N ILE A 152 9.16 -11.15 20.89
CA ILE A 152 8.49 -10.61 19.70
C ILE A 152 7.98 -9.19 19.96
N THR A 153 7.45 -8.91 21.15
CA THR A 153 6.98 -7.57 21.53
C THR A 153 8.15 -6.58 21.60
N VAL A 154 9.29 -6.96 22.21
CA VAL A 154 10.49 -6.12 22.24
C VAL A 154 11.04 -5.86 20.82
N TYR A 155 11.08 -6.88 19.97
CA TYR A 155 11.46 -6.72 18.56
C TYR A 155 10.52 -5.74 17.83
N GLY A 156 9.22 -5.91 18.01
CA GLY A 156 8.19 -5.03 17.46
C GLY A 156 8.34 -3.57 17.91
N ASN A 157 8.71 -3.35 19.17
CA ASN A 157 8.98 -2.02 19.70
C ASN A 157 10.18 -1.38 19.01
N LYS A 158 11.30 -2.11 18.89
CA LYS A 158 12.52 -1.62 18.22
C LYS A 158 12.25 -1.28 16.75
N LEU A 159 11.49 -2.13 16.05
CA LEU A 159 11.05 -1.85 14.68
C LEU A 159 10.16 -0.62 14.59
N SER A 160 9.23 -0.45 15.52
CA SER A 160 8.30 0.70 15.56
C SER A 160 9.02 2.02 15.86
N ALA A 161 10.06 1.98 16.68
CA ALA A 161 10.93 3.13 16.93
C ALA A 161 11.79 3.49 15.70
N LYS A 162 12.34 2.47 15.03
CA LYS A 162 13.19 2.65 13.84
C LYS A 162 12.41 3.12 12.61
N HIS A 163 11.18 2.65 12.43
CA HIS A 163 10.40 2.88 11.23
C HIS A 163 9.13 3.68 11.53
N THR A 164 9.23 4.99 11.34
CA THR A 164 8.18 5.96 11.71
C THR A 164 7.31 6.41 10.54
N LYS A 165 7.65 6.05 9.29
CA LYS A 165 6.87 6.40 8.09
C LYS A 165 5.46 5.80 8.13
N LEU A 166 4.50 6.42 7.44
CA LEU A 166 3.08 6.03 7.40
C LEU A 166 2.85 4.55 7.06
N LYS A 167 3.63 4.00 6.13
CA LYS A 167 3.54 2.59 5.68
C LYS A 167 4.40 1.61 6.46
N SER A 168 5.22 2.10 7.40
CA SER A 168 6.05 1.25 8.26
C SER A 168 5.25 0.15 8.97
N PRO A 169 4.03 0.40 9.51
CA PRO A 169 3.29 -0.64 10.20
C PRO A 169 3.01 -1.88 9.35
N ASP A 170 2.78 -1.76 8.04
CA ASP A 170 2.49 -2.95 7.20
C ASP A 170 3.71 -3.84 7.00
N MET A 171 4.89 -3.22 6.85
CA MET A 171 6.16 -3.92 6.79
C MET A 171 6.53 -4.55 8.14
N ILE A 172 6.30 -3.83 9.25
CA ILE A 172 6.48 -4.38 10.61
C ILE A 172 5.55 -5.58 10.82
N ARG A 173 4.28 -5.48 10.43
CA ARG A 173 3.32 -6.61 10.51
C ARG A 173 3.80 -7.83 9.74
N GLY A 174 4.33 -7.63 8.54
CA GLY A 174 4.89 -8.70 7.72
C GLY A 174 6.03 -9.43 8.42
N ARG A 175 6.98 -8.69 9.00
CA ARG A 175 8.10 -9.26 9.77
C ARG A 175 7.65 -9.99 11.04
N LEU A 176 6.77 -9.36 11.81
CA LEU A 176 6.18 -9.94 13.01
C LEU A 176 5.44 -11.26 12.69
N ARG A 177 4.65 -11.29 11.62
CA ARG A 177 4.00 -12.54 11.16
C ARG A 177 4.97 -13.60 10.68
N LEU A 178 6.07 -13.21 10.05
CA LEU A 178 7.09 -14.16 9.62
C LEU A 178 7.68 -14.88 10.84
N ILE A 179 8.09 -14.13 11.86
CA ILE A 179 8.61 -14.67 13.11
C ILE A 179 7.57 -15.50 13.85
N ALA A 180 6.30 -15.08 13.86
CA ALA A 180 5.24 -15.87 14.48
C ALA A 180 5.05 -17.22 13.80
N ARG A 181 5.06 -17.26 12.45
CA ARG A 181 4.96 -18.52 11.69
C ARG A 181 6.14 -19.42 11.99
N PHE A 182 7.34 -18.85 12.01
CA PHE A 182 8.55 -19.58 12.37
C PHE A 182 8.48 -20.15 13.79
N LEU A 183 8.07 -19.36 14.79
CA LEU A 183 7.88 -19.85 16.16
C LEU A 183 6.81 -20.94 16.25
N HIS A 184 5.77 -20.87 15.40
CA HIS A 184 4.75 -21.91 15.34
C HIS A 184 5.30 -23.24 14.80
N GLU A 185 6.10 -23.21 13.74
CA GLU A 185 6.78 -24.41 13.23
C GLU A 185 7.82 -24.93 14.23
N MET A 186 8.59 -24.04 14.85
CA MET A 186 9.56 -24.44 15.89
C MET A 186 8.89 -25.19 17.05
N LYS A 187 7.67 -24.78 17.44
CA LYS A 187 6.87 -25.45 18.47
C LYS A 187 6.35 -26.82 18.05
N SER A 188 6.13 -27.04 16.75
CA SER A 188 5.68 -28.34 16.25
C SER A 188 6.84 -29.34 16.24
N ILE A 189 8.04 -28.87 15.92
CA ILE A 189 9.27 -29.66 15.89
C ILE A 189 9.81 -29.95 17.30
N GLU A 190 9.87 -28.92 18.15
CA GLU A 190 10.42 -29.02 19.51
C GLU A 190 9.43 -28.43 20.54
N PRO A 191 8.52 -29.24 21.11
CA PRO A 191 7.48 -28.77 22.02
C PRO A 191 7.99 -28.11 23.31
N ILE A 192 9.25 -28.37 23.69
CA ILE A 192 9.92 -27.73 24.84
C ILE A 192 10.06 -26.21 24.63
N VAL A 193 10.15 -25.75 23.39
CA VAL A 193 10.30 -24.34 23.05
C VAL A 193 8.95 -23.62 23.12
N THR A 194 8.66 -22.98 24.26
CA THR A 194 7.37 -22.31 24.48
C THR A 194 7.31 -20.87 23.98
N ASP A 195 8.45 -20.21 23.83
CA ASP A 195 8.56 -18.80 23.44
C ASP A 195 9.81 -18.54 22.61
N LEU A 196 9.89 -17.37 22.00
CA LEU A 196 11.02 -17.04 21.13
C LEU A 196 12.36 -16.89 21.87
N ALA A 197 12.37 -16.65 23.18
CA ALA A 197 13.64 -16.53 23.91
C ALA A 197 14.26 -17.91 24.16
N THR A 198 13.45 -18.92 24.50
CA THR A 198 13.93 -20.29 24.80
C THR A 198 14.69 -20.97 23.66
N MET A 199 14.36 -20.66 22.40
CA MET A 199 15.04 -21.24 21.24
C MET A 199 16.49 -20.77 21.07
N TYR A 200 16.92 -19.66 21.71
CA TYR A 200 18.29 -19.14 21.59
C TYR A 200 19.33 -19.97 22.35
N HIS A 201 18.95 -21.11 22.91
CA HIS A 201 19.90 -22.09 23.43
C HIS A 201 20.63 -22.81 22.26
N PRO A 202 21.97 -22.91 22.25
CA PRO A 202 22.74 -23.50 21.15
C PRO A 202 22.28 -24.88 20.70
N LYS A 203 21.88 -25.75 21.64
CA LYS A 203 21.35 -27.10 21.38
C LYS A 203 20.18 -27.17 20.40
N TYR A 204 19.44 -26.07 20.19
CA TYR A 204 18.28 -26.04 19.30
C TYR A 204 18.63 -25.55 17.88
N PHE A 205 19.91 -25.30 17.58
CA PHE A 205 20.32 -24.74 16.29
C PHE A 205 19.85 -25.57 15.09
N ASP A 206 20.03 -26.90 15.11
CA ASP A 206 19.62 -27.77 14.01
C ASP A 206 18.09 -27.75 13.83
N ARG A 207 17.33 -27.79 14.92
CA ARG A 207 15.86 -27.66 14.91
C ARG A 207 15.39 -26.32 14.35
N ILE A 208 16.16 -25.26 14.56
CA ILE A 208 15.88 -23.94 13.98
C ILE A 208 16.09 -23.95 12.46
N VAL A 209 17.13 -24.63 11.97
CA VAL A 209 17.34 -24.79 10.53
C VAL A 209 16.17 -25.56 9.91
N GLU A 210 15.76 -26.68 10.51
CA GLU A 210 14.59 -27.47 10.10
C GLU A 210 13.32 -26.60 10.06
N ALA A 211 13.08 -25.81 11.11
CA ALA A 211 11.94 -24.89 11.17
C ALA A 211 11.99 -23.80 10.08
N ILE A 212 13.17 -23.24 9.78
CA ILE A 212 13.32 -22.26 8.69
C ILE A 212 13.04 -22.92 7.33
N GLN A 213 13.55 -24.14 7.12
CA GLN A 213 13.32 -24.93 5.91
C GLN A 213 11.83 -25.21 5.70
N ALA A 214 11.12 -25.64 6.75
CA ALA A 214 9.67 -25.85 6.73
C ALA A 214 8.90 -24.57 6.35
N VAL A 215 9.19 -23.43 7.00
CA VAL A 215 8.55 -22.14 6.69
C VAL A 215 8.83 -21.68 5.26
N ALA A 216 10.03 -21.97 4.75
CA ALA A 216 10.46 -21.59 3.41
C ALA A 216 10.07 -22.61 2.32
N ARG A 217 9.38 -23.71 2.68
CA ARG A 217 8.99 -24.81 1.79
C ARG A 217 10.21 -25.36 1.05
N PHE A 218 11.21 -25.78 1.81
CA PHE A 218 12.34 -26.49 1.27
C PHE A 218 11.92 -27.87 0.76
N ASP A 219 12.37 -28.19 -0.44
CA ASP A 219 12.22 -29.49 -1.09
C ASP A 219 13.54 -30.23 -0.97
N GLU A 220 13.54 -31.35 -0.26
CA GLU A 220 14.73 -32.16 -0.01
C GLU A 220 15.19 -32.93 -1.26
N GLU A 221 14.27 -33.31 -2.16
CA GLU A 221 14.58 -34.07 -3.37
C GLU A 221 15.28 -33.16 -4.39
N GLU A 222 14.73 -31.97 -4.61
CA GLU A 222 15.24 -31.00 -5.57
C GLU A 222 16.31 -30.06 -4.98
N ASN A 223 16.56 -30.14 -3.67
CA ASN A 223 17.42 -29.23 -2.91
C ASN A 223 17.09 -27.75 -3.19
N GLN A 224 15.80 -27.41 -3.16
CA GLN A 224 15.31 -26.10 -3.56
C GLN A 224 14.27 -25.54 -2.58
N TYR A 225 14.41 -24.26 -2.27
CA TYR A 225 13.38 -23.50 -1.57
C TYR A 225 12.28 -23.04 -2.53
N GLY A 226 11.02 -23.35 -2.20
CA GLY A 226 9.84 -22.75 -2.83
C GLY A 226 9.64 -21.26 -2.48
N ALA A 227 10.14 -20.82 -1.32
CA ALA A 227 10.11 -19.42 -0.89
C ALA A 227 11.49 -18.92 -0.40
N PRO A 228 12.50 -18.77 -1.28
CA PRO A 228 13.87 -18.52 -0.88
C PRO A 228 14.09 -17.15 -0.21
N CYS A 229 13.30 -16.12 -0.59
CA CYS A 229 13.30 -14.82 0.11
C CYS A 229 12.81 -14.92 1.56
N THR A 230 11.95 -15.90 1.85
CA THR A 230 11.43 -16.13 3.21
C THR A 230 12.49 -16.76 4.10
N ALA A 231 13.26 -17.72 3.58
CA ALA A 231 14.42 -18.30 4.27
C ALA A 231 15.43 -17.22 4.69
N THR A 232 15.90 -16.41 3.74
CA THR A 232 16.88 -15.34 4.02
C THR A 232 16.33 -14.26 4.95
N SER A 233 15.03 -13.94 4.83
CA SER A 233 14.36 -12.98 5.74
C SER A 233 14.22 -13.52 7.16
N CYS A 234 13.94 -14.82 7.33
CA CYS A 234 13.92 -15.48 8.64
C CYS A 234 15.29 -15.42 9.30
N VAL A 235 16.34 -15.87 8.60
CA VAL A 235 17.73 -15.83 9.10
C VAL A 235 18.11 -14.42 9.54
N THR A 236 17.86 -13.42 8.69
CA THR A 236 18.17 -12.01 9.00
C THR A 236 17.43 -11.54 10.25
N ALA A 237 16.16 -11.90 10.40
CA ALA A 237 15.35 -11.49 11.54
C ALA A 237 15.80 -12.20 12.83
N ILE A 238 16.10 -13.50 12.79
CA ILE A 238 16.61 -14.26 13.95
C ILE A 238 17.95 -13.71 14.42
N LYS A 239 18.88 -13.38 13.51
CA LYS A 239 20.14 -12.70 13.87
C LYS A 239 19.90 -11.36 14.56
N GLN A 240 19.03 -10.52 13.99
CA GLN A 240 18.69 -9.22 14.58
C GLN A 240 18.03 -9.34 15.95
N ILE A 241 17.18 -10.35 16.14
CA ILE A 241 16.50 -10.61 17.40
C ILE A 241 17.49 -11.14 18.43
N GLY A 242 18.43 -12.01 18.06
CA GLY A 242 19.44 -12.55 18.98
C GLY A 242 20.38 -11.46 19.51
N VAL A 243 20.92 -10.60 18.63
CA VAL A 243 21.74 -9.45 19.06
C VAL A 243 20.97 -8.52 19.99
N MET A 244 19.67 -8.35 19.73
CA MET A 244 18.79 -7.57 20.60
C MET A 244 18.52 -8.27 21.93
N LEU A 245 18.35 -9.59 21.94
CA LEU A 245 18.15 -10.39 23.14
C LEU A 245 19.37 -10.34 24.07
N VAL A 246 20.59 -10.43 23.52
CA VAL A 246 21.84 -10.20 24.28
C VAL A 246 21.80 -8.84 25.00
N SER A 247 21.40 -7.79 24.28
CA SER A 247 21.27 -6.45 24.89
C SER A 247 20.20 -6.39 25.99
N GLU A 248 19.14 -7.19 25.92
CA GLU A 248 18.11 -7.25 26.95
C GLU A 248 18.56 -8.05 28.18
N TYR A 249 19.35 -9.12 28.00
CA TYR A 249 19.94 -9.86 29.13
C TYR A 249 20.99 -9.03 29.87
N ILE A 250 21.82 -8.26 29.17
CA ILE A 250 22.77 -7.31 29.79
C ILE A 250 22.02 -6.30 30.69
N LYS A 251 20.89 -5.77 30.23
CA LYS A 251 20.07 -4.83 31.04
C LYS A 251 19.45 -5.47 32.27
N ARG A 252 19.27 -6.80 32.26
CA ARG A 252 18.65 -7.57 33.34
C ARG A 252 19.69 -8.24 34.26
N ASP A 253 20.98 -8.07 33.97
CA ASP A 253 22.09 -8.76 34.64
C ASP A 253 21.97 -10.30 34.61
N ASP A 254 21.46 -10.84 33.50
CA ASP A 254 21.30 -12.29 33.29
C ASP A 254 22.47 -12.85 32.46
N GLN A 255 23.57 -13.15 33.15
CA GLN A 255 24.83 -13.56 32.52
C GLN A 255 24.76 -14.96 31.89
N GLU A 256 23.95 -15.86 32.45
CA GLU A 256 23.81 -17.23 31.95
C GLU A 256 23.14 -17.23 30.57
N ASN A 257 21.96 -16.62 30.47
CA ASN A 257 21.23 -16.57 29.20
C ASN A 257 21.92 -15.67 28.17
N GLN A 258 22.65 -14.63 28.63
CA GLN A 258 23.52 -13.85 27.75
C GLN A 258 24.55 -14.77 27.07
N ARG A 259 25.33 -15.54 27.84
CA ARG A 259 26.37 -16.42 27.31
C ARG A 259 25.81 -17.48 26.35
N LEU A 260 24.66 -18.07 26.70
CA LEU A 260 23.98 -19.05 25.84
C LEU A 260 23.58 -18.42 24.49
N THR A 261 23.01 -17.22 24.52
CA THR A 261 22.59 -16.50 23.30
C THR A 261 23.78 -16.09 22.43
N GLU A 262 24.87 -15.63 23.04
CA GLU A 262 26.12 -15.29 22.33
C GLU A 262 26.73 -16.53 21.65
N ASN A 263 26.78 -17.66 22.35
CA ASN A 263 27.24 -18.92 21.78
C ASN A 263 26.37 -19.35 20.60
N PHE A 264 25.05 -19.22 20.70
CA PHE A 264 24.13 -19.51 19.60
C PHE A 264 24.40 -18.62 18.38
N LEU A 265 24.63 -17.32 18.58
CA LEU A 265 24.93 -16.39 17.50
C LEU A 265 26.24 -16.76 16.79
N ARG A 266 27.27 -17.22 17.53
CA ARG A 266 28.53 -17.71 16.94
C ARG A 266 28.31 -18.93 16.04
N VAL A 267 27.56 -19.92 16.51
CA VAL A 267 27.19 -21.09 15.68
C VAL A 267 26.46 -20.65 14.42
N MET A 268 25.50 -19.73 14.56
CA MET A 268 24.75 -19.18 13.42
C MET A 268 25.61 -18.33 12.47
N GLU A 269 26.73 -17.78 12.90
CA GLU A 269 27.65 -17.07 12.00
C GLU A 269 28.43 -18.04 11.11
N THR A 270 28.86 -19.17 11.67
CA THR A 270 29.64 -20.19 10.96
C THR A 270 28.77 -21.00 9.99
N ASP A 271 27.64 -21.55 10.45
CA ASP A 271 26.99 -22.66 9.73
C ASP A 271 25.78 -22.23 8.88
N ILE A 272 25.16 -21.08 9.17
CA ILE A 272 23.91 -20.69 8.48
C ILE A 272 24.12 -20.40 6.98
N HIS A 273 25.35 -20.05 6.59
CA HIS A 273 25.64 -19.74 5.20
C HIS A 273 25.55 -20.97 4.31
N SER A 274 26.22 -22.06 4.71
CA SER A 274 26.22 -23.33 3.99
C SER A 274 24.85 -24.01 4.05
N MET A 275 24.18 -23.98 5.20
CA MET A 275 22.92 -24.70 5.40
C MET A 275 21.69 -24.04 4.76
N ILE A 276 21.68 -22.69 4.66
CA ILE A 276 20.48 -21.96 4.20
C ILE A 276 20.80 -20.91 3.14
N ASN A 277 21.70 -19.96 3.45
CA ASN A 277 21.83 -18.75 2.62
C ASN A 277 22.38 -19.05 1.22
N LYS A 278 23.30 -20.01 1.07
CA LYS A 278 23.86 -20.39 -0.23
C LYS A 278 22.75 -20.81 -1.20
N THR A 279 22.03 -21.89 -0.87
CA THR A 279 20.92 -22.41 -1.68
C THR A 279 19.81 -21.38 -1.87
N ALA A 280 19.45 -20.63 -0.81
CA ALA A 280 18.42 -19.59 -0.94
C ALA A 280 18.85 -18.42 -1.86
N ASN A 281 20.13 -18.08 -1.92
CA ASN A 281 20.64 -17.04 -2.81
C ASN A 281 20.75 -17.53 -4.26
N GLU A 282 21.14 -18.79 -4.46
CA GLU A 282 21.16 -19.44 -5.77
C GLU A 282 19.75 -19.51 -6.37
N ASN A 283 18.76 -20.00 -5.59
CA ASN A 283 17.35 -20.04 -5.99
C ASN A 283 16.80 -18.63 -6.30
N GLN A 284 17.14 -17.63 -5.48
CA GLN A 284 16.76 -16.24 -5.77
C GLN A 284 17.37 -15.73 -7.09
N SER A 285 18.62 -16.07 -7.35
CA SER A 285 19.32 -15.66 -8.58
C SER A 285 18.71 -16.34 -9.80
N ALA A 286 18.37 -17.63 -9.71
CA ALA A 286 17.64 -18.36 -10.73
C ALA A 286 16.25 -17.74 -11.00
N LEU A 287 15.51 -17.36 -9.96
CA LEU A 287 14.23 -16.65 -10.11
C LEU A 287 14.39 -15.28 -10.80
N ARG A 288 15.49 -14.56 -10.57
CA ARG A 288 15.77 -13.27 -11.22
C ARG A 288 16.15 -13.39 -12.69
N ARG A 289 16.67 -14.54 -13.12
CA ARG A 289 16.98 -14.83 -14.54
C ARG A 289 15.74 -15.05 -15.39
N ARG A 290 14.57 -15.26 -14.79
CA ARG A 290 13.31 -15.40 -15.54
C ARG A 290 13.07 -14.14 -16.37
N VAL A 291 12.74 -14.32 -17.65
CA VAL A 291 12.43 -13.23 -18.58
C VAL A 291 11.23 -12.46 -18.05
N ILE A 292 11.41 -11.16 -17.84
CA ILE A 292 10.34 -10.27 -17.37
C ILE A 292 9.75 -9.59 -18.60
N THR A 293 8.50 -9.88 -18.91
CA THR A 293 7.76 -9.19 -19.96
C THR A 293 7.44 -7.76 -19.51
N LEU A 294 7.93 -6.78 -20.26
CA LEU A 294 7.67 -5.36 -20.01
C LEU A 294 6.35 -4.95 -20.68
N PRO A 295 5.65 -3.92 -20.14
CA PRO A 295 4.46 -3.38 -20.79
C PRO A 295 4.83 -2.78 -22.15
N THR A 296 3.98 -3.02 -23.15
CA THR A 296 4.17 -2.48 -24.50
C THR A 296 3.84 -0.98 -24.53
N ILE A 297 4.33 -0.27 -25.56
CA ILE A 297 4.00 1.16 -25.75
C ILE A 297 2.48 1.32 -25.96
N ASN A 298 1.85 0.41 -26.72
CA ASN A 298 0.42 0.41 -26.98
C ASN A 298 -0.40 0.27 -25.68
N ASP A 299 -0.03 -0.67 -24.80
CA ASP A 299 -0.69 -0.85 -23.50
C ASP A 299 -0.60 0.43 -22.63
N LEU A 300 0.52 1.15 -22.72
CA LEU A 300 0.71 2.41 -22.00
C LEU A 300 -0.06 3.57 -22.62
N GLN A 301 -0.21 3.60 -23.94
CA GLN A 301 -1.08 4.57 -24.63
C GLN A 301 -2.55 4.35 -24.25
N LEU A 302 -3.02 3.10 -24.27
CA LEU A 302 -4.37 2.74 -23.82
C LEU A 302 -4.62 3.19 -22.38
N LEU A 303 -3.65 2.95 -21.48
CA LEU A 303 -3.72 3.42 -20.10
C LEU A 303 -3.78 4.96 -20.02
N ASN A 304 -2.93 5.66 -20.76
CA ASN A 304 -2.89 7.12 -20.73
C ASN A 304 -4.20 7.73 -21.26
N ASN A 305 -4.72 7.23 -22.38
CA ASN A 305 -5.98 7.68 -22.98
C ASN A 305 -7.18 7.42 -22.05
N TYR A 306 -7.21 6.24 -21.42
CA TYR A 306 -8.20 5.93 -20.39
C TYR A 306 -8.12 6.91 -19.21
N ILE A 307 -6.91 7.18 -18.70
CA ILE A 307 -6.74 8.12 -17.58
C ILE A 307 -7.20 9.52 -17.98
N GLN A 308 -6.83 10.01 -19.16
CA GLN A 308 -7.18 11.36 -19.62
C GLN A 308 -8.70 11.53 -19.80
N SER A 309 -9.34 10.60 -20.53
CA SER A 309 -10.79 10.64 -20.76
C SER A 309 -11.59 10.62 -19.46
N GLU A 310 -11.31 9.66 -18.58
CA GLU A 310 -11.99 9.51 -17.29
C GLU A 310 -11.72 10.70 -16.34
N SER A 311 -10.50 11.26 -16.38
CA SER A 311 -10.14 12.43 -15.58
C SER A 311 -10.91 13.66 -16.03
N ASN A 312 -11.03 13.87 -17.35
CA ASN A 312 -11.77 15.00 -17.91
C ASN A 312 -13.25 14.92 -17.57
N GLU A 313 -13.87 13.74 -17.69
CA GLU A 313 -15.26 13.56 -17.30
C GLU A 313 -15.47 13.85 -15.81
N CYS A 314 -14.61 13.31 -14.94
CA CYS A 314 -14.73 13.49 -13.50
C CYS A 314 -14.45 14.93 -13.06
N TYR A 315 -13.47 15.60 -13.69
CA TYR A 315 -13.19 17.01 -13.47
C TYR A 315 -14.42 17.86 -13.80
N ASN A 316 -15.00 17.70 -14.98
CA ASN A 316 -16.17 18.46 -15.43
C ASN A 316 -17.41 18.24 -14.54
N GLN A 317 -17.60 17.02 -14.02
CA GLN A 317 -18.69 16.73 -13.09
C GLN A 317 -18.44 17.35 -11.71
N LEU A 318 -17.22 17.23 -11.20
CA LEU A 318 -16.86 17.74 -9.87
C LEU A 318 -16.87 19.27 -9.82
N SER A 319 -16.50 19.94 -10.91
CA SER A 319 -16.59 21.41 -11.03
C SER A 319 -18.02 21.94 -10.95
N LYS A 320 -19.04 21.10 -11.24
CA LYS A 320 -20.46 21.48 -11.16
C LYS A 320 -21.05 21.23 -9.77
N SER A 321 -20.73 20.09 -9.18
CA SER A 321 -21.25 19.69 -7.88
C SER A 321 -20.32 18.70 -7.19
N PHE A 322 -20.11 18.89 -5.89
CA PHE A 322 -19.29 17.97 -5.11
C PHE A 322 -19.96 16.60 -4.95
N ASP A 323 -19.25 15.55 -5.35
CA ASP A 323 -19.55 14.15 -5.02
C ASP A 323 -18.27 13.44 -4.55
N TYR A 324 -18.32 12.81 -3.37
CA TYR A 324 -17.16 12.15 -2.78
C TYR A 324 -16.67 10.96 -3.63
N GLY A 325 -17.58 10.23 -4.27
CA GLY A 325 -17.21 9.08 -5.11
C GLY A 325 -16.39 9.51 -6.32
N LYS A 326 -16.84 10.55 -7.01
CA LYS A 326 -16.16 11.17 -8.15
C LYS A 326 -14.87 11.88 -7.73
N TRP A 327 -14.88 12.61 -6.61
CA TRP A 327 -13.67 13.22 -6.04
C TRP A 327 -12.58 12.17 -5.75
N LEU A 328 -12.94 11.07 -5.08
CA LEU A 328 -11.99 10.00 -4.77
C LEU A 328 -11.48 9.28 -6.03
N TYR A 329 -12.30 9.22 -7.07
CA TYR A 329 -11.92 8.62 -8.34
C TYR A 329 -10.96 9.54 -9.13
N LEU A 330 -11.26 10.84 -9.23
CA LEU A 330 -10.36 11.85 -9.79
C LEU A 330 -9.02 11.87 -9.04
N LEU A 331 -9.05 11.86 -7.69
CA LEU A 331 -7.84 11.80 -6.85
C LEU A 331 -6.93 10.61 -7.23
N LYS A 332 -7.53 9.43 -7.45
CA LYS A 332 -6.81 8.23 -7.88
C LYS A 332 -6.25 8.40 -9.29
N LEU A 333 -7.04 8.91 -10.23
CA LEU A 333 -6.63 9.12 -11.61
C LEU A 333 -5.46 10.11 -11.70
N THR A 334 -5.56 11.27 -11.04
CA THR A 334 -4.51 12.28 -10.99
C THR A 334 -3.22 11.72 -10.39
N MET A 335 -3.31 10.96 -9.28
CA MET A 335 -2.14 10.32 -8.68
C MET A 335 -1.46 9.32 -9.63
N ILE A 336 -2.25 8.51 -10.35
CA ILE A 336 -1.71 7.54 -11.31
C ILE A 336 -1.16 8.23 -12.55
N SER A 337 -1.78 9.31 -13.03
CA SER A 337 -1.26 10.14 -14.10
C SER A 337 0.15 10.66 -13.77
N ILE A 338 0.33 11.21 -12.56
CA ILE A 338 1.63 11.69 -12.07
C ILE A 338 2.65 10.54 -11.93
N LEU A 339 2.23 9.39 -11.39
CA LEU A 339 3.08 8.21 -11.23
C LEU A 339 3.56 7.66 -12.59
N VAL A 340 2.65 7.52 -13.55
CA VAL A 340 2.90 6.98 -14.88
C VAL A 340 3.81 7.93 -15.65
N PHE A 341 3.54 9.24 -15.64
CA PHE A 341 4.36 10.24 -16.32
C PHE A 341 5.79 10.30 -15.77
N ASN A 342 5.94 10.43 -14.46
CA ASN A 342 7.26 10.62 -13.84
C ASN A 342 8.05 9.33 -13.61
N ARG A 343 7.42 8.16 -13.80
CA ARG A 343 8.00 6.84 -13.52
C ARG A 343 8.60 6.72 -12.11
N LYS A 344 8.12 7.48 -11.12
CA LYS A 344 8.64 7.43 -9.74
C LYS A 344 8.31 6.10 -9.06
N ARG A 345 8.97 5.81 -7.92
CA ARG A 345 8.55 4.65 -7.13
C ARG A 345 7.17 4.94 -6.58
N VAL A 346 6.35 3.91 -6.50
CA VAL A 346 4.96 4.00 -5.99
C VAL A 346 4.90 4.74 -4.65
N GLY A 347 5.83 4.42 -3.73
CA GLY A 347 5.88 5.07 -2.42
C GLY A 347 6.30 6.54 -2.46
N ASP A 348 7.10 6.97 -3.43
CA ASP A 348 7.51 8.37 -3.57
C ASP A 348 6.31 9.24 -3.99
N THR A 349 5.39 8.70 -4.80
CA THR A 349 4.14 9.40 -5.18
C THR A 349 3.09 9.40 -4.05
N GLU A 350 3.00 8.32 -3.28
CA GLU A 350 2.04 8.23 -2.16
C GLU A 350 2.43 9.13 -0.98
N ASP A 351 3.73 9.37 -0.80
CA ASP A 351 4.26 10.17 0.30
C ASP A 351 4.29 11.69 -0.01
N ILE A 352 3.82 12.14 -1.19
CA ILE A 352 3.78 13.57 -1.57
C ILE A 352 2.93 14.36 -0.57
N LEU A 353 3.47 15.48 -0.09
CA LEU A 353 2.82 16.39 0.84
C LEU A 353 2.13 17.55 0.11
N LEU A 354 1.15 18.18 0.77
CA LEU A 354 0.55 19.43 0.29
C LEU A 354 1.59 20.54 0.16
N GLU A 355 2.52 20.60 1.12
CA GLU A 355 3.63 21.56 1.13
C GLU A 355 4.50 21.43 -0.13
N ASP A 356 4.81 20.20 -0.56
CA ASP A 356 5.59 19.95 -1.78
C ASP A 356 4.92 20.55 -3.03
N PHE A 357 3.58 20.52 -3.09
CA PHE A 357 2.81 21.10 -4.19
C PHE A 357 2.72 22.63 -4.11
N THR A 358 2.59 23.18 -2.90
CA THR A 358 2.58 24.64 -2.69
C THR A 358 3.95 25.25 -3.03
N CYS A 359 5.04 24.56 -2.70
CA CYS A 359 6.41 24.98 -2.99
C CYS A 359 6.91 24.55 -4.37
N ARG A 360 6.01 24.24 -5.32
CA ARG A 360 6.40 23.89 -6.69
C ARG A 360 7.02 25.08 -7.40
N GLU A 361 8.03 24.80 -8.20
CA GLU A 361 8.80 25.79 -8.95
C GLU A 361 8.38 25.73 -10.42
N LYS A 362 8.19 26.89 -11.06
CA LYS A 362 8.06 27.02 -12.51
C LYS A 362 9.32 27.70 -13.03
N LEU A 363 9.78 27.31 -14.22
CA LEU A 363 10.89 27.99 -14.87
C LEU A 363 10.32 29.01 -15.86
N ASN A 364 10.25 30.27 -15.44
CA ASN A 364 9.75 31.38 -16.23
C ASN A 364 10.60 32.64 -16.00
N GLU A 365 10.26 33.72 -16.71
CA GLU A 365 10.94 35.01 -16.67
C GLU A 365 11.08 35.57 -15.24
N ASN A 366 10.08 35.31 -14.39
CA ASN A 366 9.99 35.86 -13.04
C ASN A 366 10.70 35.01 -11.97
N THR A 367 11.03 33.75 -12.27
CA THR A 367 11.56 32.83 -11.26
C THR A 367 13.08 32.70 -11.38
N ASN A 368 13.63 32.71 -12.60
CA ASN A 368 15.07 32.63 -12.82
C ASN A 368 15.45 33.26 -14.18
N GLN A 369 15.51 34.59 -14.20
CA GLN A 369 15.59 35.39 -15.43
C GLN A 369 16.83 35.06 -16.29
N GLU A 370 18.01 34.91 -15.68
CA GLU A 370 19.26 34.61 -16.38
C GLU A 370 19.24 33.21 -17.00
N LEU A 371 18.79 32.20 -16.23
CA LEU A 371 18.68 30.82 -16.70
C LEU A 371 17.60 30.69 -17.77
N PHE A 372 16.46 31.37 -17.62
CA PHE A 372 15.41 31.32 -18.62
C PHE A 372 15.82 32.04 -19.92
N ALA A 373 16.54 33.16 -19.82
CA ALA A 373 17.02 33.90 -20.99
C ALA A 373 17.98 33.08 -21.86
N SER A 374 18.85 32.27 -21.24
CA SER A 374 19.84 31.43 -21.93
C SER A 374 19.25 30.20 -22.63
N LEU A 375 17.97 29.85 -22.38
CA LEU A 375 17.30 28.75 -23.06
C LEU A 375 16.94 29.09 -24.52
N SER A 376 16.93 28.07 -25.37
CA SER A 376 16.39 28.16 -26.73
C SER A 376 14.88 28.46 -26.72
N SER A 377 14.33 28.92 -27.85
CA SER A 377 12.91 29.22 -27.99
C SER A 377 12.02 28.00 -27.70
N GLU A 378 12.43 26.82 -28.16
CA GLU A 378 11.76 25.54 -27.94
C GLU A 378 11.83 25.13 -26.46
N ALA A 379 13.01 25.26 -25.84
CA ALA A 379 13.19 24.97 -24.43
C ALA A 379 12.37 25.90 -23.52
N LYS A 380 12.21 27.18 -23.91
CA LYS A 380 11.32 28.14 -23.24
C LYS A 380 9.86 27.73 -23.34
N GLN A 381 9.41 27.21 -24.49
CA GLN A 381 8.05 26.72 -24.66
C GLN A 381 7.78 25.51 -23.76
N ILE A 382 8.70 24.54 -23.73
CA ILE A 382 8.60 23.36 -22.85
C ILE A 382 8.61 23.77 -21.38
N ALA A 383 9.49 24.69 -20.98
CA ALA A 383 9.60 25.16 -19.60
C ALA A 383 8.30 25.79 -19.07
N ARG A 384 7.50 26.44 -19.94
CA ARG A 384 6.19 27.00 -19.57
C ARG A 384 5.12 25.93 -19.35
N CYS A 385 5.24 24.77 -20.00
CA CYS A 385 4.27 23.68 -19.90
C CYS A 385 4.37 22.86 -18.61
N TYR A 386 5.52 22.92 -17.92
CA TYR A 386 5.80 22.06 -16.78
C TYR A 386 6.18 22.84 -15.52
N SER A 387 5.76 22.32 -14.36
CA SER A 387 6.28 22.73 -13.06
C SER A 387 6.98 21.57 -12.38
N ARG A 388 7.84 21.89 -11.41
CA ARG A 388 8.65 20.93 -10.66
C ARG A 388 8.34 21.04 -9.18
N MET A 389 7.87 19.95 -8.57
CA MET A 389 7.85 19.79 -7.11
C MET A 389 9.06 18.98 -6.65
N LYS A 390 9.55 19.26 -5.44
CA LYS A 390 10.66 18.53 -4.80
C LYS A 390 10.09 17.62 -3.71
N VAL A 391 10.20 16.31 -3.89
CA VAL A 391 9.60 15.32 -2.98
C VAL A 391 10.69 14.55 -2.24
N ARG A 392 10.42 14.16 -0.98
CA ARG A 392 11.35 13.36 -0.18
C ARG A 392 11.36 11.88 -0.61
N GLY A 393 12.45 11.46 -1.24
CA GLY A 393 12.71 10.06 -1.59
C GLY A 393 13.34 9.20 -0.48
N LYS A 394 13.88 8.04 -0.86
CA LYS A 394 14.64 7.15 0.04
C LYS A 394 15.92 7.82 0.55
N LYS A 395 16.34 7.45 1.77
CA LYS A 395 17.53 8.00 2.44
C LYS A 395 17.55 9.54 2.53
N ASN A 396 16.37 10.18 2.57
CA ASN A 396 16.20 11.64 2.58
C ASN A 396 16.72 12.36 1.33
N ARG A 397 16.99 11.64 0.22
CA ARG A 397 17.31 12.28 -1.05
C ARG A 397 16.07 12.94 -1.62
N THR A 398 16.19 14.20 -2.02
CA THR A 398 15.13 14.91 -2.73
C THR A 398 15.05 14.43 -4.16
N VAL A 399 13.84 14.16 -4.65
CA VAL A 399 13.57 13.69 -6.00
C VAL A 399 12.59 14.65 -6.68
N PRO A 400 12.91 15.17 -7.87
CA PRO A 400 12.02 16.08 -8.59
C PRO A 400 10.84 15.33 -9.20
N VAL A 401 9.63 15.87 -9.13
CA VAL A 401 8.43 15.38 -9.82
C VAL A 401 7.89 16.50 -10.69
N LEU A 402 7.70 16.22 -11.98
CA LEU A 402 7.17 17.14 -12.96
C LEU A 402 5.64 17.04 -13.03
N LEU A 403 4.99 18.18 -13.15
CA LEU A 403 3.56 18.30 -13.40
C LEU A 403 3.34 19.09 -14.69
N ASN A 404 2.38 18.64 -15.50
CA ASN A 404 1.85 19.45 -16.59
C ASN A 404 0.69 20.32 -16.10
N GLN A 405 0.27 21.27 -16.92
CA GLN A 405 -0.82 22.20 -16.62
C GLN A 405 -2.12 21.46 -16.21
N ARG A 406 -2.51 20.42 -16.94
CA ARG A 406 -3.73 19.66 -16.64
C ARG A 406 -3.69 18.96 -15.28
N MET A 407 -2.53 18.41 -14.90
CA MET A 407 -2.33 17.83 -13.56
C MET A 407 -2.46 18.89 -12.46
N GLU A 408 -1.94 20.09 -12.68
CA GLU A 408 -2.09 21.20 -11.72
C GLU A 408 -3.56 21.60 -11.53
N GLU A 409 -4.31 21.74 -12.62
CA GLU A 409 -5.74 22.06 -12.56
C GLU A 409 -6.54 21.03 -11.76
N MET A 410 -6.29 19.74 -12.02
CA MET A 410 -6.93 18.66 -11.27
C MET A 410 -6.54 18.70 -9.80
N LEU A 411 -5.26 18.92 -9.48
CA LEU A 411 -4.80 19.02 -8.10
C LEU A 411 -5.43 20.22 -7.36
N ASN A 412 -5.52 21.38 -8.01
CA ASN A 412 -6.16 22.57 -7.45
C ASN A 412 -7.64 22.31 -7.12
N LEU A 413 -8.39 21.68 -8.04
CA LEU A 413 -9.79 21.30 -7.80
C LEU A 413 -9.93 20.25 -6.67
N LEU A 414 -9.00 19.30 -6.60
CA LEU A 414 -9.00 18.30 -5.53
C LEU A 414 -8.71 18.93 -4.15
N ILE A 415 -7.83 19.92 -4.11
CA ILE A 415 -7.47 20.66 -2.90
C ILE A 415 -8.62 21.58 -2.44
N SER A 416 -9.32 22.25 -3.37
CA SER A 416 -10.46 23.11 -3.00
C SER A 416 -11.58 22.31 -2.32
N HIS A 417 -11.84 21.08 -2.77
CA HIS A 417 -12.84 20.18 -2.19
C HIS A 417 -12.30 19.28 -1.06
N ARG A 418 -11.12 19.57 -0.52
CA ARG A 418 -10.48 18.73 0.52
C ARG A 418 -11.29 18.71 1.82
N GLU A 419 -11.89 19.83 2.21
CA GLU A 419 -12.73 19.93 3.40
C GLU A 419 -14.06 19.19 3.21
N ASP A 420 -14.70 19.38 2.05
CA ASP A 420 -15.93 18.68 1.66
C ASP A 420 -15.77 17.15 1.67
N ALA A 421 -14.58 16.68 1.29
CA ALA A 421 -14.22 15.25 1.31
C ALA A 421 -14.00 14.67 2.72
N GLY A 422 -14.10 15.48 3.77
CA GLY A 422 -13.97 15.05 5.17
C GLY A 422 -12.55 14.59 5.51
N ILE A 423 -11.54 15.16 4.85
CA ILE A 423 -10.13 14.83 5.13
C ILE A 423 -9.74 15.39 6.51
N HIS A 424 -9.11 14.55 7.32
CA HIS A 424 -8.69 14.96 8.66
C HIS A 424 -7.61 16.05 8.60
N GLN A 425 -7.76 17.13 9.37
CA GLN A 425 -6.85 18.31 9.35
C GLN A 425 -5.37 17.96 9.58
N LYS A 426 -5.09 16.96 10.43
CA LYS A 426 -3.71 16.47 10.67
C LYS A 426 -3.07 15.75 9.48
N ASN A 427 -3.85 15.38 8.46
CA ASN A 427 -3.36 14.66 7.29
C ASN A 427 -2.74 15.63 6.28
N LYS A 428 -1.41 15.66 6.21
CA LYS A 428 -0.62 16.58 5.35
C LYS A 428 -0.38 16.06 3.93
N TYR A 429 -0.78 14.83 3.63
CA TYR A 429 -0.51 14.21 2.34
C TYR A 429 -1.41 14.78 1.23
N LEU A 430 -0.87 14.95 0.03
CA LEU A 430 -1.60 15.45 -1.13
C LEU A 430 -2.74 14.49 -1.48
N PHE A 431 -2.44 13.19 -1.62
CA PHE A 431 -3.41 12.13 -1.93
C PHE A 431 -4.05 11.51 -0.68
N ALA A 432 -4.45 12.36 0.26
CA ALA A 432 -5.16 11.97 1.47
C ALA A 432 -6.59 11.51 1.16
N ILE A 433 -7.10 10.55 1.94
CA ILE A 433 -8.50 10.11 1.87
C ILE A 433 -9.18 10.17 3.23
N HIS A 434 -10.51 10.07 3.21
CA HIS A 434 -11.33 10.08 4.41
C HIS A 434 -10.82 9.06 5.44
N PRO A 435 -10.73 9.43 6.74
CA PRO A 435 -10.29 8.53 7.80
C PRO A 435 -10.98 7.17 7.80
N SER A 436 -10.23 6.16 8.21
CA SER A 436 -10.77 4.83 8.48
C SER A 436 -11.09 4.68 9.98
N PRO A 437 -11.84 3.65 10.40
CA PRO A 437 -12.08 3.37 11.83
C PRO A 437 -10.79 3.24 12.65
N ILE A 438 -9.74 2.74 12.00
CA ILE A 438 -8.49 2.32 12.63
C ILE A 438 -7.47 3.48 12.60
N GLU A 439 -7.53 4.32 11.56
CA GLU A 439 -6.51 5.33 11.24
C GLU A 439 -7.11 6.65 10.79
N GLU A 440 -6.62 7.72 11.40
CA GLU A 440 -6.96 9.11 11.08
C GLU A 440 -6.22 9.63 9.85
N ILE A 441 -4.99 9.15 9.62
CA ILE A 441 -4.15 9.54 8.48
C ILE A 441 -4.15 8.39 7.49
N VAL A 442 -4.85 8.57 6.38
CA VAL A 442 -4.98 7.56 5.33
C VAL A 442 -4.70 8.23 3.98
N VAL A 443 -4.00 7.50 3.12
CA VAL A 443 -3.65 7.93 1.76
C VAL A 443 -4.12 6.90 0.74
N VAL A 444 -4.26 7.31 -0.51
CA VAL A 444 -4.56 6.39 -1.60
C VAL A 444 -3.41 5.38 -1.75
N ASN A 445 -3.75 4.10 -1.97
CA ASN A 445 -2.77 3.09 -2.36
C ASN A 445 -2.56 3.14 -3.88
N ALA A 446 -1.44 3.73 -4.32
CA ALA A 446 -1.11 3.92 -5.72
C ALA A 446 -0.86 2.59 -6.45
N GLY A 447 -0.25 1.61 -5.80
CA GLY A 447 -0.04 0.28 -6.41
C GLY A 447 -1.37 -0.42 -6.72
N ALA A 448 -2.33 -0.34 -5.80
CA ALA A 448 -3.66 -0.90 -5.99
C ALA A 448 -4.48 -0.12 -7.03
N ALA A 449 -4.37 1.22 -7.04
CA ALA A 449 -5.04 2.07 -8.03
C ALA A 449 -4.50 1.84 -9.45
N LEU A 450 -3.17 1.78 -9.62
CA LEU A 450 -2.52 1.46 -10.90
C LEU A 450 -2.99 0.11 -11.43
N LYS A 451 -2.98 -0.93 -10.58
CA LYS A 451 -3.43 -2.27 -10.97
C LYS A 451 -4.92 -2.30 -11.35
N LYS A 452 -5.75 -1.44 -10.72
CA LYS A 452 -7.16 -1.32 -11.08
C LYS A 452 -7.30 -0.70 -12.47
N PHE A 453 -6.67 0.45 -12.72
CA PHE A 453 -6.80 1.15 -14.00
C PHE A 453 -6.16 0.40 -15.17
N ALA A 454 -5.04 -0.28 -14.93
CA ALA A 454 -4.44 -1.18 -15.92
C ALA A 454 -5.44 -2.25 -16.42
N LYS A 455 -6.31 -2.76 -15.54
CA LYS A 455 -7.35 -3.73 -15.92
C LYS A 455 -8.54 -3.08 -16.64
N CYS A 456 -8.82 -1.81 -16.37
CA CYS A 456 -9.96 -1.10 -16.94
C CYS A 456 -9.66 -0.49 -18.31
N CYS A 457 -8.39 -0.17 -18.61
CA CYS A 457 -8.00 0.51 -19.85
C CYS A 457 -7.98 -0.37 -21.11
N GLY A 458 -8.32 -1.66 -20.99
CA GLY A 458 -8.31 -2.58 -22.13
C GLY A 458 -6.91 -2.98 -22.62
N ALA A 459 -5.88 -2.83 -21.79
CA ALA A 459 -4.54 -3.32 -22.09
C ALA A 459 -4.56 -4.85 -22.30
N GLU A 460 -3.74 -5.34 -23.23
CA GLU A 460 -3.63 -6.78 -23.54
C GLU A 460 -3.03 -7.52 -22.34
N ASN A 461 -1.98 -6.94 -21.75
CA ASN A 461 -1.25 -7.54 -20.64
C ASN A 461 -1.24 -6.62 -19.38
N PRO A 462 -2.41 -6.43 -18.72
CA PRO A 462 -2.54 -5.49 -17.61
C PRO A 462 -1.73 -5.89 -16.38
N ALA A 463 -1.32 -7.16 -16.26
CA ALA A 463 -0.44 -7.64 -15.19
C ALA A 463 0.98 -7.05 -15.27
N ASN A 464 1.43 -6.69 -16.48
CA ASN A 464 2.78 -6.17 -16.71
C ASN A 464 2.88 -4.67 -16.38
N ILE A 465 1.75 -3.96 -16.30
CA ILE A 465 1.68 -2.55 -15.91
C ILE A 465 1.76 -2.44 -14.38
N ASN A 466 2.98 -2.30 -13.87
CA ASN A 466 3.23 -2.01 -12.45
C ASN A 466 4.42 -1.05 -12.29
N GLY A 467 4.50 -0.38 -11.14
CA GLY A 467 5.51 0.67 -10.92
C GLY A 467 6.97 0.23 -11.11
N THR A 468 7.29 -1.04 -10.86
CA THR A 468 8.64 -1.58 -11.10
C THR A 468 8.88 -1.78 -12.60
N ASN A 469 7.93 -2.38 -13.31
CA ASN A 469 8.05 -2.61 -14.74
C ASN A 469 8.03 -1.32 -15.55
N LEU A 470 7.27 -0.29 -15.14
CA LEU A 470 7.29 1.03 -15.76
C LEU A 470 8.69 1.67 -15.68
N ARG A 471 9.39 1.50 -14.56
CA ARG A 471 10.78 1.97 -14.40
C ARG A 471 11.76 1.19 -15.28
N LYS A 472 11.58 -0.13 -15.39
CA LYS A 472 12.38 -0.98 -16.29
C LYS A 472 12.14 -0.64 -17.76
N GLN A 473 10.90 -0.34 -18.13
CA GLN A 473 10.54 0.03 -19.49
C GLN A 473 11.15 1.38 -19.89
N LEU A 474 11.15 2.38 -18.99
CA LEU A 474 11.92 3.60 -19.21
C LEU A 474 13.41 3.30 -19.40
N ALA A 475 13.95 2.36 -18.61
CA ALA A 475 15.34 1.96 -18.74
C ALA A 475 15.67 1.35 -20.11
N THR A 476 14.82 0.46 -20.58
CA THR A 476 14.94 -0.13 -21.91
C THR A 476 14.86 0.93 -23.01
N ILE A 477 13.96 1.91 -22.89
CA ILE A 477 13.83 3.00 -23.88
C ILE A 477 15.12 3.83 -23.96
N CYS A 478 15.69 4.25 -22.82
CA CYS A 478 16.94 5.01 -22.81
C CYS A 478 18.09 4.26 -23.49
N VAL A 479 18.14 2.94 -23.34
CA VAL A 479 19.14 2.10 -24.02
C VAL A 479 18.89 2.07 -25.52
N SER A 480 17.63 1.93 -25.94
CA SER A 480 17.23 1.99 -27.36
C SER A 480 17.53 3.36 -27.98
N LEU A 481 17.39 4.44 -27.21
CA LEU A 481 17.72 5.81 -27.63
C LEU A 481 19.22 6.09 -27.67
N LYS A 482 20.07 5.17 -27.19
CA LYS A 482 21.53 5.31 -27.11
C LYS A 482 21.97 6.60 -26.40
N LEU A 483 21.33 6.90 -25.28
CA LEU A 483 21.71 8.05 -24.45
C LEU A 483 23.19 7.98 -24.04
N ASP A 484 23.84 9.13 -23.99
CA ASP A 484 25.22 9.23 -23.51
C ASP A 484 25.32 9.09 -21.99
N ASP A 485 26.54 8.99 -21.46
CA ASP A 485 26.75 8.78 -20.02
C ASP A 485 26.23 9.95 -19.17
N THR A 486 26.21 11.18 -19.70
CA THR A 486 25.68 12.38 -19.03
C THR A 486 24.16 12.34 -18.96
N GLU A 487 23.51 12.03 -20.08
CA GLU A 487 22.06 11.89 -20.18
C GLU A 487 21.56 10.72 -19.31
N VAL A 488 22.32 9.61 -19.25
CA VAL A 488 22.01 8.48 -18.35
C VAL A 488 22.13 8.89 -16.88
N ALA A 489 23.12 9.72 -16.53
CA ALA A 489 23.27 10.27 -15.18
C ALA A 489 22.09 11.19 -14.82
N ASP A 490 21.65 12.06 -15.74
CA ASP A 490 20.48 12.93 -15.55
C ASP A 490 19.20 12.12 -15.31
N VAL A 491 18.97 11.05 -16.08
CA VAL A 491 17.83 10.15 -15.86
C VAL A 491 17.96 9.43 -14.51
N ALA A 492 19.17 9.00 -14.12
CA ALA A 492 19.40 8.34 -12.84
C ALA A 492 19.10 9.24 -11.64
N ASP A 493 19.52 10.49 -11.74
CA ASP A 493 19.30 11.54 -10.74
C ASP A 493 17.84 11.93 -10.67
N PHE A 494 17.19 12.11 -11.82
CA PHE A 494 15.76 12.29 -11.88
C PHE A 494 15.04 11.10 -11.21
N MET A 495 15.42 9.86 -11.50
CA MET A 495 14.78 8.68 -10.93
C MET A 495 15.12 8.44 -9.44
N GLY A 496 16.10 9.15 -8.87
CA GLY A 496 16.55 8.98 -7.48
C GLY A 496 17.22 7.62 -7.26
N HIS A 497 18.08 7.21 -8.20
CA HIS A 497 18.90 6.01 -8.15
C HIS A 497 20.37 6.36 -7.85
N ALA A 498 21.13 5.41 -7.31
CA ALA A 498 22.59 5.51 -7.37
C ALA A 498 23.01 5.16 -8.80
N GLU A 499 23.92 5.94 -9.37
CA GLU A 499 24.39 5.83 -10.76
C GLU A 499 24.76 4.39 -11.14
N LEU A 500 25.50 3.69 -10.28
CA LEU A 500 25.92 2.29 -10.49
C LEU A 500 24.73 1.32 -10.62
N VAL A 501 23.70 1.47 -9.79
CA VAL A 501 22.48 0.63 -9.87
C VAL A 501 21.71 0.93 -11.15
N HIS A 502 21.78 2.17 -11.62
CA HIS A 502 21.19 2.58 -12.89
C HIS A 502 21.95 1.96 -14.07
N ARG A 503 23.29 2.03 -14.05
CA ARG A 503 24.15 1.49 -15.09
C ARG A 503 23.98 -0.02 -15.28
N ASP A 504 23.88 -0.78 -14.19
CA ASP A 504 23.71 -2.24 -14.24
C ASP A 504 22.33 -2.66 -14.81
N ILE A 505 21.27 -1.88 -14.57
CA ILE A 505 19.93 -2.17 -15.08
C ILE A 505 19.81 -1.81 -16.56
N TYR A 506 20.43 -0.72 -16.99
CA TYR A 506 20.35 -0.24 -18.38
C TYR A 506 21.27 -1.05 -19.30
N ARG A 507 22.44 -1.51 -18.84
CA ARG A 507 23.34 -2.36 -19.64
C ARG A 507 22.83 -3.80 -19.84
N GLN A 508 21.76 -4.22 -19.16
CA GLN A 508 21.21 -5.58 -19.25
C GLN A 508 20.61 -5.90 -20.62
N ASN A 509 20.21 -4.91 -21.43
CA ASN A 509 19.69 -5.19 -22.77
C ASN A 509 20.79 -5.07 -23.84
N THR A 510 21.72 -6.02 -23.80
CA THR A 510 22.80 -6.14 -24.77
C THR A 510 22.75 -7.47 -25.51
N ILE A 511 21.57 -8.04 -25.79
CA ILE A 511 21.50 -9.22 -26.68
C ILE A 511 22.14 -8.85 -28.02
N ASP A 512 21.74 -7.74 -28.64
CA ASP A 512 22.30 -7.30 -29.91
C ASP A 512 23.81 -7.02 -29.81
N ARG A 513 24.28 -6.39 -28.72
CA ARG A 513 25.71 -6.09 -28.56
C ARG A 513 26.54 -7.34 -28.23
N GLN A 514 26.01 -8.27 -27.43
CA GLN A 514 26.69 -9.51 -27.07
C GLN A 514 26.68 -10.47 -28.25
N VAL A 515 25.51 -10.73 -28.82
CA VAL A 515 25.38 -11.65 -29.96
C VAL A 515 26.07 -11.11 -31.20
N VAL A 516 26.04 -9.81 -31.49
CA VAL A 516 26.71 -9.28 -32.70
C VAL A 516 28.17 -8.94 -32.43
N LYS A 517 28.48 -8.10 -31.43
CA LYS A 517 29.87 -7.66 -31.23
C LYS A 517 30.72 -8.69 -30.49
N MET A 518 30.19 -9.38 -29.48
CA MET A 518 31.00 -10.37 -28.76
C MET A 518 31.20 -11.64 -29.59
N SER A 519 30.22 -12.07 -30.41
CA SER A 519 30.46 -13.18 -31.35
C SER A 519 31.57 -12.82 -32.32
N GLN A 520 31.55 -11.63 -32.93
CA GLN A 520 32.63 -11.16 -33.80
C GLN A 520 33.99 -11.17 -33.07
N TRP A 521 34.06 -10.66 -31.84
CA TRP A 521 35.30 -10.68 -31.05
C TRP A 521 35.76 -12.11 -30.69
N LEU A 522 34.83 -13.00 -30.38
CA LEU A 522 35.12 -14.39 -30.04
C LEU A 522 35.56 -15.19 -31.28
N GLU A 523 34.91 -15.00 -32.44
CA GLU A 523 35.28 -15.60 -33.72
C GLU A 523 36.65 -15.10 -34.20
N THR A 524 36.96 -13.81 -34.01
CA THR A 524 38.29 -13.27 -34.26
C THR A 524 39.34 -13.83 -33.30
N ALA A 525 38.99 -14.00 -32.02
CA ALA A 525 39.88 -14.64 -31.05
C ALA A 525 40.12 -16.13 -31.36
N LEU A 526 39.16 -16.80 -32.00
CA LEU A 526 39.29 -18.16 -32.51
C LEU A 526 40.04 -18.24 -33.85
N GLY A 527 40.35 -17.10 -34.49
CA GLY A 527 41.07 -17.03 -35.76
C GLY A 527 40.22 -17.23 -37.01
N ASN A 528 38.89 -17.24 -36.88
CA ASN A 528 37.97 -17.54 -37.98
C ASN A 528 37.67 -16.33 -38.88
N VAL A 529 37.82 -15.09 -38.38
CA VAL A 529 37.50 -13.86 -39.13
C VAL A 529 38.48 -12.73 -38.78
N ALA A 530 39.08 -12.10 -39.80
CA ALA A 530 39.79 -10.83 -39.67
C ALA A 530 38.76 -9.67 -39.68
N ILE A 531 38.74 -8.85 -38.63
CA ILE A 531 37.84 -7.69 -38.55
C ILE A 531 38.36 -6.61 -39.52
N ASP A 532 37.61 -6.34 -40.59
CA ASP A 532 37.88 -5.18 -41.46
C ASP A 532 37.50 -3.88 -40.70
N PRO A 533 38.40 -2.89 -40.52
CA PRO A 533 38.17 -1.71 -39.68
C PRO A 533 37.01 -0.79 -40.11
N THR A 534 36.46 -1.01 -41.30
CA THR A 534 35.48 -0.15 -42.01
C THR A 534 34.01 -0.51 -41.73
N GLU A 535 33.68 -1.68 -41.21
CA GLU A 535 32.28 -2.07 -40.90
C GLU A 535 31.79 -1.58 -39.52
N ARG A 536 32.12 -0.34 -39.13
CA ARG A 536 31.59 0.28 -37.88
C ARG A 536 30.18 0.84 -38.01
N ASN A 537 29.58 0.86 -39.20
CA ASN A 537 28.37 1.65 -39.50
C ASN A 537 27.09 0.80 -39.68
N LEU A 538 26.78 -0.06 -38.71
CA LEU A 538 25.42 -0.61 -38.52
C LEU A 538 24.54 0.29 -37.61
N SER A 539 25.03 1.49 -37.25
CA SER A 539 24.32 2.47 -36.42
C SER A 539 23.13 3.13 -37.10
N ASP A 540 23.18 3.29 -38.41
CA ASP A 540 22.36 4.27 -39.13
C ASP A 540 20.95 3.75 -39.41
N HIS A 541 20.79 2.45 -39.66
CA HIS A 541 19.48 1.88 -39.99
C HIS A 541 18.51 1.89 -38.80
N ASN A 542 19.03 1.79 -37.57
CA ASN A 542 18.24 1.90 -36.34
C ASN A 542 18.03 3.37 -35.89
N GLN A 543 18.94 4.28 -36.24
CA GLN A 543 18.77 5.72 -36.02
C GLN A 543 17.65 6.30 -36.89
N GLN A 544 17.49 5.81 -38.12
CA GLN A 544 16.40 6.23 -39.02
C GLN A 544 15.02 5.85 -38.46
N LYS A 545 14.86 4.62 -37.95
CA LYS A 545 13.61 4.18 -37.31
C LYS A 545 13.32 4.92 -36.00
N ALA A 546 14.36 5.29 -35.23
CA ALA A 546 14.20 6.08 -34.02
C ALA A 546 13.79 7.54 -34.33
N LYS A 547 14.34 8.13 -35.40
CA LYS A 547 13.93 9.44 -35.92
C LYS A 547 12.48 9.43 -36.41
N GLU A 548 12.07 8.44 -37.20
CA GLU A 548 10.66 8.29 -37.62
C GLU A 548 9.71 8.14 -36.42
N LEU A 549 10.12 7.43 -35.36
CA LEU A 549 9.31 7.29 -34.15
C LEU A 549 9.20 8.62 -33.38
N LEU A 550 10.28 9.39 -33.29
CA LEU A 550 10.32 10.72 -32.66
C LEU A 550 9.47 11.74 -33.43
N GLU A 551 9.53 11.71 -34.77
CA GLU A 551 8.76 12.58 -35.65
C GLU A 551 7.26 12.26 -35.56
N ARG A 552 6.89 10.98 -35.47
CA ARG A 552 5.50 10.55 -35.22
C ARG A 552 4.99 10.98 -33.84
N LEU A 553 5.85 11.00 -32.82
CA LEU A 553 5.50 11.47 -31.48
C LEU A 553 5.38 13.00 -31.41
N GLN A 554 6.19 13.74 -32.17
CA GLN A 554 6.10 15.20 -32.29
C GLN A 554 4.82 15.62 -33.04
N ASN A 555 4.47 14.91 -34.12
CA ASN A 555 3.24 15.18 -34.88
C ASN A 555 1.97 14.86 -34.07
N ALA A 556 2.02 13.88 -33.16
CA ALA A 556 0.90 13.59 -32.25
C ALA A 556 0.69 14.63 -31.14
N ILE A 557 1.67 15.54 -30.94
CA ILE A 557 1.60 16.64 -29.97
C ILE A 557 1.19 17.96 -30.67
N GLY A 558 1.26 18.02 -32.01
CA GLY A 558 0.96 19.20 -32.81
C GLY A 558 -0.52 19.44 -33.15
N GLU A 559 -1.44 18.52 -32.80
CA GLU A 559 -2.89 18.68 -33.02
C GLU A 559 -3.64 19.06 -31.73
N GLU A 560 -3.17 20.10 -31.04
CA GLU A 560 -4.01 20.93 -30.17
C GLU A 560 -3.79 22.40 -30.57
N ASN A 561 -4.32 22.79 -31.74
CA ASN A 561 -4.40 24.19 -32.10
C ASN A 561 -5.48 24.87 -31.25
N CYS A 562 -4.99 25.61 -30.26
CA CYS A 562 -5.65 26.74 -29.63
C CYS A 562 -5.80 27.84 -30.68
N SER A 563 -7.03 28.07 -31.15
CA SER A 563 -7.38 29.26 -31.94
C SER A 563 -8.49 30.00 -31.22
N ASP A 564 -8.10 31.05 -30.50
CA ASP A 564 -8.98 32.16 -30.13
C ASP A 564 -9.22 33.01 -31.37
N GLU A 565 -10.47 33.11 -31.82
CA GLU A 565 -11.01 34.30 -32.48
C GLU A 565 -12.56 34.24 -32.48
N ILE A 566 -13.17 35.22 -31.82
CA ILE A 566 -14.61 35.56 -31.84
C ILE A 566 -14.75 36.74 -32.82
N PRO A 567 -15.70 36.76 -33.78
CA PRO A 567 -16.97 37.49 -33.52
C PRO A 567 -18.27 37.00 -34.20
N SER A 568 -19.35 37.17 -33.41
CA SER A 568 -20.73 37.64 -33.69
C SER A 568 -21.67 36.91 -34.68
N GLU A 569 -22.83 36.54 -34.12
CA GLU A 569 -24.22 36.61 -34.64
C GLU A 569 -24.56 36.17 -36.07
N ALA A 570 -25.35 35.09 -36.18
CA ALA A 570 -26.68 35.10 -36.81
C ALA A 570 -27.42 33.76 -36.61
N THR A 571 -28.62 33.79 -36.02
CA THR A 571 -29.64 32.72 -36.10
C THR A 571 -30.33 32.77 -37.48
N PRO A 572 -30.84 31.65 -38.06
CA PRO A 572 -32.19 31.16 -37.69
C PRO A 572 -32.42 29.62 -37.77
N LYS A 573 -33.10 29.10 -36.73
CA LYS A 573 -34.29 28.19 -36.65
C LYS A 573 -34.62 27.09 -37.71
N PRO A 574 -35.48 26.09 -37.35
CA PRO A 574 -35.22 24.65 -37.50
C PRO A 574 -35.98 23.95 -38.64
N LYS A 575 -35.63 22.68 -38.93
CA LYS A 575 -36.53 21.73 -39.59
C LYS A 575 -36.54 20.36 -38.91
N ASN A 576 -37.76 19.94 -38.58
CA ASN A 576 -38.18 18.61 -38.18
C ASN A 576 -37.91 17.58 -39.29
N SER A 577 -37.62 16.33 -38.91
CA SER A 577 -38.36 15.18 -39.43
C SER A 577 -38.17 13.95 -38.53
N ALA A 578 -39.30 13.43 -38.09
CA ALA A 578 -39.48 12.12 -37.49
C ALA A 578 -39.70 11.07 -38.61
N ASP A 579 -39.73 9.80 -38.20
CA ASP A 579 -39.91 8.56 -38.97
C ASP A 579 -38.62 8.04 -39.64
N VAL A 580 -38.05 6.91 -39.21
CA VAL A 580 -38.61 5.57 -39.41
C VAL A 580 -38.42 4.65 -38.18
N LYS A 581 -39.54 4.09 -37.71
CA LYS A 581 -39.63 2.96 -36.78
C LYS A 581 -39.70 1.63 -37.57
N LYS A 582 -39.18 0.56 -36.96
CA LYS A 582 -39.51 -0.88 -37.13
C LYS A 582 -38.94 -1.65 -38.33
N LYS A 583 -37.99 -2.55 -38.03
CA LYS A 583 -37.75 -3.94 -38.51
C LYS A 583 -36.34 -4.32 -37.99
N SER A 584 -36.02 -5.43 -37.35
CA SER A 584 -36.69 -6.69 -37.05
C SER A 584 -36.06 -7.27 -35.78
N ALA A 585 -36.88 -7.62 -34.80
CA ALA A 585 -36.55 -8.54 -33.71
C ALA A 585 -37.50 -9.73 -33.82
N HIS A 586 -37.13 -10.75 -34.60
CA HIS A 586 -37.67 -12.11 -34.52
C HIS A 586 -36.90 -13.05 -35.45
N ALA A 587 -36.80 -14.33 -35.05
CA ALA A 587 -35.96 -15.42 -35.57
C ALA A 587 -34.53 -15.44 -34.99
N HIS A 588 -34.02 -16.44 -34.29
CA HIS A 588 -34.50 -17.80 -34.06
C HIS A 588 -34.00 -18.30 -32.71
N LEU A 589 -34.94 -18.60 -31.81
CA LEU A 589 -34.79 -19.60 -30.76
C LEU A 589 -35.23 -20.93 -31.40
N GLN A 590 -34.35 -21.93 -31.50
CA GLN A 590 -34.64 -23.36 -31.29
C GLN A 590 -33.57 -24.29 -31.92
N ARG A 591 -33.34 -25.38 -31.16
CA ARG A 591 -32.56 -26.61 -31.41
C ARG A 591 -31.09 -26.56 -31.00
N SER A 592 -30.55 -27.49 -30.22
CA SER A 592 -31.09 -28.65 -29.45
C SER A 592 -29.91 -29.13 -28.59
N LYS A 593 -30.09 -29.39 -27.30
CA LYS A 593 -30.08 -30.77 -26.76
C LYS A 593 -29.44 -31.80 -27.70
N ALA A 594 -28.18 -32.11 -27.42
CA ALA A 594 -27.60 -33.44 -27.37
C ALA A 594 -26.64 -33.43 -26.16
#